data_AF-A0A7S0GAM3-F1
#
_entry.id   AF-A0A7S0GAM3-F1
#
_cell.length_a   1.000
_cell.length_b   1.000
_cell.length_c   1.000
_cell.angle_alpha   90.00
_cell.angle_beta   90.00
_cell.angle_gamma   90.00
#
_symmetry.space_group_name_H-M   'P 1'
#
loop_
_entity.id
_entity.type
_entity.pdbx_description
1 polymer ?
#
loop_
_entity_poly.entity_id
_entity_poly.type
_entity_poly.pdbx_seq_one_letter_code
_entity_poly.pdbx_strand_id
1 'polypeptide(L)'
;LPQNLPTMRLAAHLCGCRVNEVLNGDDRFLSTLPSLGFQRVQINATAVNGVDTSKLSDCVPSFVLLTTKYSKLEFILQKNEETKPLWEGVLNYSVNARATTGGHCGGDGLPSLPPNVTMLLDESKGTGVLSKTYPAPPDEYDVGYAGGIGPSNIIDVLDAIRTSGKGRAVWIDMESRLRSTKDGRDVFDLDKCYECIDAVCKAKFFSHPSYLA
;
A
#
# COMPACT_ATOMS: atom_id res chain seq x y z
N LEU A 1 -22.09 14.56 24.71
CA LEU A 1 -20.82 13.86 24.42
C LEU A 1 -20.28 14.46 23.13
N PRO A 2 -19.02 14.93 23.06
CA PRO A 2 -18.46 15.32 21.77
C PRO A 2 -18.60 14.11 20.85
N GLN A 3 -19.20 14.34 19.67
CA GLN A 3 -19.31 13.32 18.64
C GLN A 3 -17.92 12.71 18.42
N ASN A 4 -17.84 11.39 18.29
CA ASN A 4 -16.59 10.68 17.99
C ASN A 4 -15.95 11.34 16.76
N LEU A 5 -15.02 12.26 16.99
CA LEU A 5 -14.26 12.87 15.90
C LEU A 5 -13.55 11.71 15.20
N PRO A 6 -13.64 11.61 13.87
CA PRO A 6 -13.00 10.53 13.14
C PRO A 6 -11.50 10.54 13.47
N THR A 7 -11.02 9.45 14.04
CA THR A 7 -9.59 9.29 14.37
C THR A 7 -8.83 9.12 13.06
N MET A 8 -7.79 9.95 12.86
CA MET A 8 -6.91 9.84 11.70
C MET A 8 -6.27 8.44 11.68
N ARG A 9 -6.40 7.73 10.56
CA ARG A 9 -5.79 6.41 10.36
C ARG A 9 -4.42 6.61 9.74
N LEU A 10 -3.37 6.40 10.55
CA LEU A 10 -1.99 6.62 10.12
C LEU A 10 -1.40 5.38 9.45
N ALA A 11 -0.74 5.61 8.30
CA ALA A 11 0.08 4.65 7.60
C ALA A 11 1.52 5.17 7.53
N ALA A 12 2.50 4.38 7.97
CA ALA A 12 3.91 4.75 7.91
C ALA A 12 4.47 4.41 6.53
N HIS A 13 5.20 5.32 5.90
CA HIS A 13 5.90 5.07 4.65
C HIS A 13 7.38 4.80 4.92
N LEU A 14 7.85 3.56 4.72
CA LEU A 14 9.26 3.23 4.88
C LEU A 14 9.97 3.23 3.53
N CYS A 15 11.10 3.94 3.49
CA CYS A 15 12.05 3.97 2.37
C CYS A 15 13.50 3.88 2.88
N GLY A 16 14.47 3.71 1.98
CA GLY A 16 15.89 3.73 2.30
C GLY A 16 16.33 2.64 3.26
N CYS A 17 17.20 3.02 4.19
CA CYS A 17 17.74 2.10 5.18
C CYS A 17 16.65 1.41 6.02
N ARG A 18 15.50 2.05 6.25
CA ARG A 18 14.41 1.45 7.03
C ARG A 18 13.79 0.24 6.36
N VAL A 19 13.70 0.24 5.03
CA VAL A 19 13.23 -0.94 4.28
C VAL A 19 14.28 -2.03 4.33
N ASN A 20 15.56 -1.70 4.15
CA ASN A 20 16.64 -2.68 4.25
C ASN A 20 16.70 -3.33 5.65
N GLU A 21 16.51 -2.56 6.72
CA GLU A 21 16.43 -3.07 8.10
C GLU A 21 15.30 -4.09 8.24
N VAL A 22 14.07 -3.70 7.86
CA VAL A 22 12.88 -4.57 7.94
C VAL A 22 13.06 -5.83 7.10
N LEU A 23 13.55 -5.72 5.86
CA LEU A 23 13.75 -6.87 4.98
C LEU A 23 14.86 -7.83 5.47
N ASN A 24 15.80 -7.34 6.27
CA ASN A 24 16.80 -8.17 6.96
C ASN A 24 16.33 -8.69 8.33
N GLY A 25 15.07 -8.44 8.71
CA GLY A 25 14.50 -8.90 9.98
C GLY A 25 14.76 -7.99 11.17
N ASP A 26 15.38 -6.82 10.99
CA ASP A 26 15.53 -5.81 12.03
C ASP A 26 14.23 -5.03 12.20
N ASP A 27 13.58 -5.25 13.33
CA ASP A 27 12.26 -4.70 13.64
C ASP A 27 12.29 -3.61 14.71
N ARG A 28 13.47 -3.11 15.08
CA ARG A 28 13.59 -2.09 16.14
C ARG A 28 12.73 -0.86 15.86
N PHE A 29 12.78 -0.34 14.63
CA PHE A 29 11.94 0.79 14.25
C PHE A 29 10.45 0.40 14.12
N LEU A 30 10.18 -0.74 13.48
CA LEU A 30 8.83 -1.29 13.28
C LEU A 30 8.08 -1.43 14.62
N SER A 31 8.77 -1.88 15.67
CA SER A 31 8.20 -2.05 17.02
C SER A 31 7.67 -0.76 17.66
N THR A 32 8.15 0.40 17.20
CA THR A 32 7.73 1.71 17.70
C THR A 32 6.45 2.22 17.04
N LEU A 33 6.11 1.74 15.85
CA LEU A 33 5.00 2.28 15.05
C LEU A 33 3.63 2.21 15.77
N PRO A 34 3.26 1.09 16.44
CA PRO A 34 1.97 1.01 17.12
C PRO A 34 1.80 2.02 18.26
N SER A 35 2.87 2.32 19.02
CA SER A 35 2.79 3.30 20.12
C SER A 35 2.70 4.73 19.62
N LEU A 36 3.12 4.98 18.38
CA LEU A 36 2.95 6.25 17.66
C LEU A 36 1.59 6.35 16.95
N GLY A 37 0.74 5.33 17.05
CA GLY A 37 -0.62 5.32 16.49
C GLY A 37 -0.70 4.85 15.03
N PHE A 38 0.39 4.36 14.45
CA PHE A 38 0.37 3.76 13.11
C PHE A 38 -0.25 2.37 13.15
N GLN A 39 -1.15 2.11 12.20
CA GLN A 39 -1.84 0.83 12.05
C GLN A 39 -1.44 0.11 10.76
N ARG A 40 -0.81 0.84 9.84
CA ARG A 40 -0.34 0.34 8.54
C ARG A 40 1.10 0.77 8.31
N VAL A 41 1.86 -0.02 7.58
CA VAL A 41 3.22 0.30 7.16
C VAL A 41 3.41 -0.09 5.69
N GLN A 42 3.82 0.86 4.87
CA GLN A 42 4.20 0.63 3.48
C GLN A 42 5.69 0.34 3.37
N ILE A 43 6.02 -0.73 2.65
CA ILE A 43 7.38 -1.15 2.34
C ILE A 43 7.69 -0.80 0.89
N ASN A 44 8.42 0.30 0.69
CA ASN A 44 8.78 0.78 -0.64
C ASN A 44 10.18 0.28 -1.03
N ALA A 45 10.24 -0.98 -1.47
CA ALA A 45 11.48 -1.72 -1.72
C ALA A 45 12.13 -1.44 -3.09
N THR A 46 12.21 -0.19 -3.52
CA THR A 46 12.81 0.20 -4.81
C THR A 46 14.19 0.83 -4.66
N ALA A 47 15.04 0.66 -5.67
CA ALA A 47 16.39 1.19 -5.74
C ALA A 47 16.42 2.73 -5.74
N VAL A 48 15.44 3.38 -6.37
CA VAL A 48 15.29 4.85 -6.30
C VAL A 48 15.10 5.34 -4.86
N ASN A 49 14.54 4.49 -4.00
CA ASN A 49 14.38 4.73 -2.58
C ASN A 49 15.58 4.26 -1.75
N GLY A 50 16.70 3.84 -2.34
CA GLY A 50 17.91 3.42 -1.61
C GLY A 50 17.87 1.99 -1.06
N VAL A 51 17.03 1.13 -1.63
CA VAL A 51 16.92 -0.29 -1.24
C VAL A 51 17.82 -1.15 -2.12
N ASP A 52 18.49 -2.15 -1.52
CA ASP A 52 19.22 -3.16 -2.29
C ASP A 52 18.22 -4.16 -2.90
N THR A 53 17.89 -3.95 -4.18
CA THR A 53 16.91 -4.78 -4.87
C THR A 53 17.46 -6.13 -5.36
N SER A 54 18.77 -6.35 -5.26
CA SER A 54 19.41 -7.56 -5.79
C SER A 54 19.11 -8.84 -4.99
N LYS A 55 18.61 -8.68 -3.75
CA LYS A 55 18.38 -9.78 -2.80
C LYS A 55 16.95 -9.87 -2.28
N LEU A 56 15.99 -9.23 -2.97
CA LEU A 56 14.61 -9.17 -2.52
C LEU A 56 13.94 -10.54 -2.31
N SER A 57 14.31 -11.55 -3.11
CA SER A 57 13.84 -12.94 -2.93
C SER A 57 14.30 -13.56 -1.60
N ASP A 58 15.52 -13.22 -1.16
CA ASP A 58 16.14 -13.81 0.02
C ASP A 58 15.52 -13.24 1.31
N CYS A 59 14.91 -12.06 1.22
CA CYS A 59 14.24 -11.37 2.31
C CYS A 59 12.84 -11.94 2.62
N VAL A 60 12.26 -12.76 1.75
CA VAL A 60 10.89 -13.26 1.88
C VAL A 60 10.63 -13.98 3.22
N PRO A 61 11.46 -14.93 3.68
CA PRO A 61 11.22 -15.60 4.95
C PRO A 61 11.23 -14.63 6.13
N SER A 62 12.22 -13.73 6.18
CA SER A 62 12.34 -12.70 7.23
C SER A 62 11.13 -11.78 7.25
N PHE A 63 10.68 -11.33 6.08
CA PHE A 63 9.50 -10.47 5.95
C PHE A 63 8.23 -11.18 6.48
N VAL A 64 7.99 -12.44 6.09
CA VAL A 64 6.82 -13.20 6.56
C VAL A 64 6.86 -13.47 8.08
N LEU A 65 8.04 -13.67 8.66
CA LEU A 65 8.19 -13.76 10.11
C LEU A 65 7.79 -12.46 10.80
N LEU A 66 8.14 -11.31 10.23
CA LEU A 66 7.74 -10.01 10.75
C LEU A 66 6.23 -9.77 10.63
N THR A 67 5.60 -10.10 9.50
CA THR A 67 4.14 -9.95 9.36
C THR A 67 3.38 -10.79 10.37
N THR A 68 3.90 -11.98 10.69
CA THR A 68 3.37 -12.85 11.74
C THR A 68 3.57 -12.25 13.13
N LYS A 69 4.78 -11.76 13.44
CA LYS A 69 5.12 -11.12 14.71
C LYS A 69 4.27 -9.87 14.98
N TYR A 70 3.99 -9.10 13.93
CA TYR A 70 3.21 -7.86 13.99
C TYR A 70 1.82 -8.04 13.35
N SER A 71 1.10 -9.08 13.73
CA SER A 71 -0.22 -9.44 13.17
C SER A 71 -1.31 -8.36 13.27
N LYS A 72 -1.13 -7.36 14.15
CA LYS A 72 -2.03 -6.21 14.30
C LYS A 72 -1.68 -5.02 13.38
N LEU A 73 -0.53 -5.07 12.72
CA LEU A 73 -0.07 -4.06 11.79
C LEU A 73 -0.33 -4.57 10.37
N GLU A 74 -0.97 -3.76 9.54
CA GLU A 74 -1.09 -4.06 8.11
C GLU A 74 0.20 -3.67 7.40
N PHE A 75 0.74 -4.57 6.59
CA PHE A 75 1.89 -4.32 5.72
C PHE A 75 1.41 -4.12 4.30
N ILE A 76 1.80 -3.01 3.69
CA ILE A 76 1.50 -2.68 2.30
C ILE A 76 2.78 -2.90 1.50
N LEU A 77 2.82 -3.94 0.68
CA LEU A 77 3.94 -4.18 -0.24
C LEU A 77 3.74 -3.37 -1.51
N GLN A 78 4.71 -2.52 -1.87
CA GLN A 78 4.69 -1.89 -3.18
C GLN A 78 4.93 -2.95 -4.25
N LYS A 79 4.03 -2.99 -5.23
CA LYS A 79 4.02 -3.93 -6.33
C LYS A 79 4.33 -3.21 -7.63
N ASN A 80 5.44 -3.62 -8.25
CA ASN A 80 5.87 -3.30 -9.61
C ASN A 80 6.87 -4.38 -10.08
N GLU A 81 7.38 -4.27 -11.30
CA GLU A 81 8.35 -5.25 -11.85
C GLU A 81 9.66 -5.32 -11.05
N GLU A 82 10.12 -4.21 -10.47
CA GLU A 82 11.37 -4.17 -9.71
C GLU A 82 11.27 -4.90 -8.36
N THR A 83 10.12 -4.79 -7.71
CA THR A 83 9.82 -5.42 -6.42
C THR A 83 9.27 -6.83 -6.55
N LYS A 84 9.13 -7.33 -7.78
CA LYS A 84 8.62 -8.67 -8.12
C LYS A 84 9.21 -9.82 -7.33
N PRO A 85 10.55 -9.92 -7.15
CA PRO A 85 11.12 -11.01 -6.38
C PRO A 85 10.62 -11.06 -4.93
N LEU A 86 10.25 -9.92 -4.34
CA LEU A 86 9.68 -9.87 -2.99
C LEU A 86 8.19 -10.24 -3.00
N TRP A 87 7.35 -9.53 -3.77
CA TRP A 87 5.90 -9.71 -3.66
C TRP A 87 5.41 -11.05 -4.23
N GLU A 88 6.02 -11.59 -5.30
CA GLU A 88 5.72 -12.96 -5.76
C GLU A 88 6.22 -13.99 -4.75
N GLY A 89 7.40 -13.76 -4.17
CA GLY A 89 7.97 -14.61 -3.15
C GLY A 89 7.03 -14.74 -1.95
N VAL A 90 6.51 -13.62 -1.43
CA VAL A 90 5.55 -13.60 -0.30
C VAL A 90 4.24 -14.29 -0.66
N LEU A 91 3.70 -14.05 -1.86
CA LEU A 91 2.47 -14.70 -2.32
C LEU A 91 2.62 -16.23 -2.38
N ASN A 92 3.78 -16.70 -2.84
CA ASN A 92 4.09 -18.12 -2.98
C ASN A 92 4.59 -18.78 -1.68
N TYR A 93 5.06 -18.00 -0.71
CA TYR A 93 5.65 -18.51 0.54
C TYR A 93 4.67 -19.38 1.34
N SER A 94 3.39 -18.97 1.36
CA SER A 94 2.30 -19.69 2.03
C SER A 94 2.05 -21.09 1.49
N VAL A 95 2.43 -21.38 0.24
CA VAL A 95 2.31 -22.71 -0.39
C VAL A 95 3.46 -23.63 0.06
N ASN A 96 4.67 -23.07 0.17
CA ASN A 96 5.88 -23.85 0.44
C ASN A 96 6.08 -24.18 1.93
N ALA A 97 5.65 -23.31 2.85
CA ALA A 97 5.71 -23.57 4.30
C ALA A 97 4.79 -24.74 4.73
N ARG A 98 3.79 -25.09 3.92
CA ARG A 98 2.87 -26.22 4.16
C ARG A 98 3.43 -27.56 3.69
N ALA A 99 4.34 -27.56 2.70
CA ALA A 99 4.94 -28.78 2.16
C ALA A 99 5.95 -29.44 3.12
N THR A 100 6.52 -28.68 4.06
CA THR A 100 7.55 -29.16 5.00
C THR A 100 7.02 -29.68 6.34
N THR A 101 5.72 -29.51 6.66
CA THR A 101 5.14 -29.87 7.97
C THR A 101 4.21 -31.08 7.96
N GLY A 102 4.03 -31.76 6.80
CA GLY A 102 3.32 -33.05 6.73
C GLY A 102 1.82 -33.02 7.10
N GLY A 103 1.22 -31.85 7.28
CA GLY A 103 -0.19 -31.69 7.65
C GLY A 103 -1.12 -31.83 6.43
N HIS A 104 -1.99 -32.84 6.45
CA HIS A 104 -3.12 -32.95 5.53
C HIS A 104 -4.29 -32.07 5.99
N CYS A 105 -4.66 -31.04 5.21
CA CYS A 105 -6.03 -30.52 5.19
C CYS A 105 -6.33 -29.57 4.01
N GLY A 106 -7.14 -30.05 3.06
CA GLY A 106 -8.38 -29.43 2.57
C GLY A 106 -8.46 -27.91 2.31
N GLY A 107 -7.58 -27.36 1.49
CA GLY A 107 -7.78 -26.06 0.85
C GLY A 107 -6.97 -25.99 -0.44
N ASP A 108 -7.52 -25.35 -1.47
CA ASP A 108 -7.24 -25.55 -2.91
C ASP A 108 -5.81 -25.21 -3.39
N GLY A 109 -4.82 -25.11 -2.49
CA GLY A 109 -3.39 -24.99 -2.82
C GLY A 109 -2.99 -23.64 -3.44
N LEU A 110 -3.90 -22.67 -3.51
CA LEU A 110 -3.64 -21.40 -4.17
C LEU A 110 -2.71 -20.51 -3.32
N PRO A 111 -1.71 -19.85 -3.95
CA PRO A 111 -0.92 -18.79 -3.33
C PRO A 111 -1.82 -17.74 -2.67
N SER A 112 -1.46 -17.34 -1.45
CA SER A 112 -2.20 -16.34 -0.68
C SER A 112 -1.24 -15.56 0.21
N LEU A 113 -1.49 -14.26 0.35
CA LEU A 113 -0.71 -13.41 1.23
C LEU A 113 -0.96 -13.75 2.70
N PRO A 114 -0.01 -13.43 3.60
CA PRO A 114 -0.32 -13.33 5.02
C PRO A 114 -1.53 -12.40 5.23
N PRO A 115 -2.41 -12.68 6.21
CA PRO A 115 -3.72 -12.02 6.32
C PRO A 115 -3.65 -10.51 6.61
N ASN A 116 -2.50 -10.03 7.06
CA ASN A 116 -2.22 -8.61 7.31
C ASN A 116 -1.28 -8.00 6.25
N VAL A 117 -1.19 -8.59 5.06
CA VAL A 117 -0.43 -8.04 3.94
C VAL A 117 -1.36 -7.68 2.80
N THR A 118 -1.24 -6.44 2.32
CA THR A 118 -1.93 -5.93 1.14
C THR A 118 -0.92 -5.44 0.11
N MET A 119 -1.38 -5.21 -1.12
CA MET A 119 -0.53 -4.75 -2.22
C MET A 119 -0.86 -3.31 -2.62
N LEU A 120 0.14 -2.53 -3.02
CA LEU A 120 -0.02 -1.24 -3.67
C LEU A 120 0.58 -1.30 -5.07
N LEU A 121 -0.26 -1.30 -6.11
CA LEU A 121 0.21 -1.18 -7.49
C LEU A 121 0.73 0.24 -7.72
N ASP A 122 2.04 0.36 -7.91
CA ASP A 122 2.71 1.62 -8.20
C ASP A 122 3.80 1.43 -9.27
N GLU A 123 3.37 1.50 -10.54
CA GLU A 123 4.26 1.46 -11.70
C GLU A 123 5.19 2.68 -11.76
N SER A 124 4.87 3.76 -11.04
CA SER A 124 5.73 4.93 -10.96
C SER A 124 6.96 4.68 -10.08
N LYS A 125 7.00 3.58 -9.31
CA LYS A 125 8.07 3.28 -8.34
C LYS A 125 8.25 4.39 -7.29
N GLY A 126 7.18 5.12 -6.96
CA GLY A 126 7.21 6.31 -6.11
C GLY A 126 7.56 7.62 -6.81
N THR A 127 7.64 7.66 -8.14
CA THR A 127 7.97 8.91 -8.89
C THR A 127 6.76 9.75 -9.28
N GLY A 128 5.54 9.21 -9.10
CA GLY A 128 4.31 9.94 -9.42
C GLY A 128 3.98 10.06 -10.91
N VAL A 129 4.57 9.20 -11.75
CA VAL A 129 4.19 9.01 -13.15
C VAL A 129 2.84 8.28 -13.24
N LEU A 130 1.95 8.77 -14.09
CA LEU A 130 0.61 8.20 -14.26
C LEU A 130 0.67 6.79 -14.87
N SER A 131 0.03 5.83 -14.21
CA SER A 131 -0.16 4.47 -14.72
C SER A 131 -1.08 4.49 -15.95
N LYS A 132 -0.66 3.80 -17.02
CA LYS A 132 -1.44 3.72 -18.28
C LYS A 132 -2.62 2.76 -18.20
N THR A 133 -2.59 1.83 -17.24
CA THR A 133 -3.59 0.78 -17.06
C THR A 133 -3.85 0.56 -15.57
N TYR A 134 -5.11 0.30 -15.22
CA TYR A 134 -5.54 -0.06 -13.86
C TYR A 134 -6.15 -1.47 -13.92
N PRO A 135 -5.33 -2.53 -13.74
CA PRO A 135 -5.82 -3.90 -13.87
C PRO A 135 -6.86 -4.20 -12.80
N ALA A 136 -7.71 -5.19 -13.04
CA ALA A 136 -8.68 -5.65 -12.06
C ALA A 136 -7.97 -6.12 -10.76
N PRO A 137 -8.56 -5.88 -9.59
CA PRO A 137 -8.10 -6.48 -8.33
C PRO A 137 -8.05 -8.00 -8.45
N PRO A 138 -6.92 -8.63 -8.08
CA PRO A 138 -6.82 -10.08 -8.04
C PRO A 138 -7.75 -10.67 -6.98
N ASP A 139 -8.11 -11.95 -7.14
CA ASP A 139 -9.01 -12.62 -6.18
C ASP A 139 -8.26 -12.98 -4.88
N GLU A 140 -6.95 -13.14 -4.97
CA GLU A 140 -6.06 -13.65 -3.92
C GLU A 140 -5.73 -12.63 -2.82
N TYR A 141 -5.88 -11.34 -3.11
CA TYR A 141 -5.51 -10.28 -2.16
C TYR A 141 -6.21 -8.95 -2.42
N ASP A 142 -6.28 -8.14 -1.36
CA ASP A 142 -6.73 -6.76 -1.46
C ASP A 142 -5.62 -5.83 -1.95
N VAL A 143 -6.01 -4.81 -2.71
CA VAL A 143 -5.08 -3.97 -3.46
C VAL A 143 -5.48 -2.50 -3.50
N GLY A 144 -4.47 -1.65 -3.46
CA GLY A 144 -4.59 -0.23 -3.76
C GLY A 144 -3.83 0.18 -5.01
N TYR A 145 -4.17 1.34 -5.55
CA TYR A 145 -3.54 1.91 -6.74
C TYR A 145 -2.89 3.25 -6.42
N ALA A 146 -1.66 3.44 -6.90
CA ALA A 146 -0.92 4.69 -6.79
C ALA A 146 -0.38 5.12 -8.16
N GLY A 147 0.42 6.19 -8.17
CA GLY A 147 1.12 6.68 -9.35
C GLY A 147 0.46 7.91 -9.97
N GLY A 148 0.86 9.10 -9.50
CA GLY A 148 0.51 10.37 -10.14
C GLY A 148 -0.98 10.73 -10.09
N ILE A 149 -1.73 10.13 -9.17
CA ILE A 149 -3.15 10.41 -8.94
C ILE A 149 -3.28 11.74 -8.17
N GLY A 150 -4.17 12.63 -8.61
CA GLY A 150 -4.45 13.92 -7.97
C GLY A 150 -5.66 14.64 -8.57
N PRO A 151 -5.85 15.94 -8.27
CA PRO A 151 -7.09 16.65 -8.59
C PRO A 151 -7.49 16.60 -10.07
N SER A 152 -6.51 16.64 -10.97
CA SER A 152 -6.74 16.72 -12.41
C SER A 152 -7.16 15.40 -13.07
N ASN A 153 -6.97 14.24 -12.41
CA ASN A 153 -7.19 12.93 -13.03
C ASN A 153 -7.89 11.91 -12.14
N ILE A 154 -8.18 12.23 -10.87
CA ILE A 154 -8.77 11.29 -9.91
C ILE A 154 -10.06 10.64 -10.42
N ILE A 155 -10.90 11.38 -11.16
CA ILE A 155 -12.16 10.83 -11.70
C ILE A 155 -11.90 9.81 -12.80
N ASP A 156 -11.05 10.13 -13.77
CA ASP A 156 -10.70 9.20 -14.86
C ASP A 156 -10.07 7.92 -14.30
N VAL A 157 -9.21 8.07 -13.28
CA VAL A 157 -8.59 6.94 -12.58
C VAL A 157 -9.64 6.08 -11.87
N LEU A 158 -10.54 6.69 -11.10
CA LEU A 158 -11.59 5.96 -10.39
C LEU A 158 -12.59 5.28 -11.34
N ASP A 159 -12.93 5.91 -12.47
CA ASP A 159 -13.78 5.29 -13.50
C ASP A 159 -13.07 4.11 -14.16
N ALA A 160 -11.77 4.22 -14.44
CA ALA A 160 -10.98 3.11 -14.98
C ALA A 160 -10.91 1.93 -14.00
N ILE A 161 -10.62 2.20 -12.71
CA ILE A 161 -10.59 1.20 -11.64
C ILE A 161 -11.98 0.58 -11.45
N ARG A 162 -13.06 1.38 -11.45
CA ARG A 162 -14.43 0.88 -11.32
C ARG A 162 -14.79 -0.06 -12.46
N THR A 163 -14.38 0.29 -13.68
CA THR A 163 -14.64 -0.51 -14.88
C THR A 163 -13.93 -1.85 -14.83
N SER A 164 -12.67 -1.89 -14.39
CA SER A 164 -11.92 -3.14 -14.27
C SER A 164 -12.25 -3.94 -13.01
N GLY A 165 -12.68 -3.26 -11.93
CA GLY A 165 -12.74 -3.80 -10.58
C GLY A 165 -13.95 -4.68 -10.25
N LYS A 166 -14.95 -4.76 -11.14
CA LYS A 166 -16.15 -5.63 -10.98
C LYS A 166 -16.82 -5.56 -9.59
N GLY A 167 -16.74 -4.41 -8.90
CA GLY A 167 -17.35 -4.19 -7.58
C GLY A 167 -16.48 -4.58 -6.38
N ARG A 168 -15.23 -5.01 -6.57
CA ARG A 168 -14.26 -5.22 -5.47
C ARG A 168 -13.93 -3.89 -4.79
N ALA A 169 -13.82 -3.93 -3.46
CA ALA A 169 -13.31 -2.80 -2.69
C ALA A 169 -11.80 -2.63 -2.92
N VAL A 170 -11.38 -1.38 -3.10
CA VAL A 170 -9.99 -0.97 -3.37
C VAL A 170 -9.73 0.38 -2.72
N TRP A 171 -8.47 0.78 -2.60
CA TRP A 171 -8.08 2.13 -2.20
C TRP A 171 -7.16 2.78 -3.22
N ILE A 172 -7.01 4.09 -3.12
CA ILE A 172 -6.01 4.85 -3.87
C ILE A 172 -5.02 5.47 -2.91
N ASP A 173 -3.79 5.65 -3.36
CA ASP A 173 -2.74 6.36 -2.65
C ASP A 173 -2.25 7.55 -3.51
N MET A 174 -2.04 8.69 -2.85
CA MET A 174 -1.68 9.95 -3.49
C MET A 174 -0.56 10.62 -2.70
N GLU A 175 0.55 10.92 -3.37
CA GLU A 175 1.68 11.61 -2.76
C GLU A 175 2.04 12.89 -3.54
N SER A 176 2.75 12.77 -4.66
CA SER A 176 3.39 13.90 -5.34
C SER A 176 2.40 14.94 -5.89
N ARG A 177 1.19 14.52 -6.30
CA ARG A 177 0.16 15.45 -6.80
C ARG A 177 -0.57 16.20 -5.69
N LEU A 178 -0.42 15.80 -4.43
CA LEU A 178 -0.90 16.54 -3.26
C LEU A 178 0.16 17.47 -2.67
N ARG A 179 1.31 17.60 -3.34
CA ARG A 179 2.38 18.53 -2.94
C ARG A 179 2.36 19.80 -3.79
N SER A 180 2.81 20.90 -3.21
CA SER A 180 2.99 22.19 -3.88
C SER A 180 4.26 22.88 -3.38
N THR A 181 4.82 23.74 -4.23
CA THR A 181 5.87 24.66 -3.79
C THR A 181 5.24 25.94 -3.26
N LYS A 182 5.28 26.15 -1.94
CA LYS A 182 4.84 27.40 -1.29
C LYS A 182 6.05 28.05 -0.62
N ASP A 183 6.32 29.32 -0.92
CA ASP A 183 7.51 30.06 -0.45
C ASP A 183 8.84 29.33 -0.71
N GLY A 184 8.99 28.74 -1.90
CA GLY A 184 10.19 27.98 -2.28
C GLY A 184 10.36 26.64 -1.54
N ARG A 185 9.38 26.20 -0.77
CA ARG A 185 9.41 24.93 -0.03
C ARG A 185 8.37 23.96 -0.57
N ASP A 186 8.76 22.70 -0.66
CA ASP A 186 7.85 21.59 -0.95
C ASP A 186 6.99 21.28 0.28
N VAL A 187 5.68 21.45 0.16
CA VAL A 187 4.70 21.28 1.23
C VAL A 187 3.56 20.36 0.81
N PHE A 188 2.99 19.65 1.78
CA PHE A 188 1.72 18.96 1.59
C PHE A 188 0.58 19.98 1.50
N ASP A 189 -0.19 19.94 0.42
CA ASP A 189 -1.16 20.96 0.04
C ASP A 189 -2.60 20.50 0.34
N LEU A 190 -3.18 21.06 1.40
CA LEU A 190 -4.55 20.75 1.82
C LEU A 190 -5.59 21.20 0.79
N ASP A 191 -5.33 22.26 0.03
CA ASP A 191 -6.27 22.76 -0.98
C ASP A 191 -6.48 21.68 -2.06
N LYS A 192 -5.40 21.03 -2.51
CA LYS A 192 -5.45 19.91 -3.44
C LYS A 192 -6.13 18.67 -2.85
N CYS A 193 -6.00 18.45 -1.54
CA CYS A 193 -6.72 17.36 -0.88
C CYS A 193 -8.24 17.61 -0.93
N TYR A 194 -8.68 18.85 -0.67
CA TYR A 194 -10.08 19.23 -0.78
C TYR A 194 -10.59 19.13 -2.22
N GLU A 195 -9.82 19.58 -3.22
CA GLU A 195 -10.19 19.41 -4.63
C GLU A 195 -10.43 17.95 -5.00
N CYS A 196 -9.59 17.02 -4.53
CA CYS A 196 -9.80 15.59 -4.72
C CYS A 196 -11.10 15.11 -4.06
N ILE A 197 -11.35 15.50 -2.79
CA ILE A 197 -12.56 15.11 -2.05
C ILE A 197 -13.81 15.62 -2.78
N ASP A 198 -13.82 16.89 -3.18
CA ASP A 198 -14.93 17.53 -3.88
C ASP A 198 -15.21 16.87 -5.22
N ALA A 199 -14.17 16.60 -6.02
CA ALA A 199 -14.30 15.92 -7.29
C ALA A 199 -14.97 14.55 -7.11
N VAL A 200 -14.47 13.75 -6.16
CA VAL A 200 -14.96 12.40 -5.86
C VAL A 200 -16.42 12.43 -5.36
N CYS A 201 -16.77 13.41 -4.53
CA CYS A 201 -18.14 13.58 -4.03
C CYS A 201 -19.09 14.04 -5.14
N LYS A 202 -18.68 14.99 -5.98
CA LYS A 202 -19.46 15.49 -7.12
C LYS A 202 -19.71 14.39 -8.16
N ALA A 203 -18.73 13.53 -8.38
CA ALA A 203 -18.84 12.35 -9.24
C ALA A 203 -19.64 11.20 -8.59
N LYS A 204 -20.13 11.37 -7.35
CA LYS A 204 -20.96 10.41 -6.60
C LYS A 204 -20.27 9.07 -6.32
N PHE A 205 -18.94 9.05 -6.27
CA PHE A 205 -18.22 7.90 -5.73
C PHE A 205 -18.42 7.80 -4.21
N PHE A 206 -18.48 8.94 -3.53
CA PHE A 206 -18.74 9.04 -2.10
C PHE A 206 -19.72 10.19 -1.81
N SER A 207 -20.34 10.17 -0.63
CA SER A 207 -21.10 11.30 -0.12
C SER A 207 -20.17 12.33 0.50
N HIS A 208 -20.55 13.61 0.39
CA HIS A 208 -19.78 14.69 1.01
C HIS A 208 -19.74 14.52 2.54
N PRO A 209 -18.55 14.56 3.17
CA PRO A 209 -18.47 14.51 4.62
C PRO A 209 -19.18 15.70 5.24
N SER A 210 -20.01 15.46 6.26
CA SER A 210 -20.80 16.51 6.92
C SER A 210 -19.97 17.57 7.64
N TYR A 211 -18.71 17.25 7.98
CA TYR A 211 -17.77 18.15 8.65
C TYR A 211 -16.91 18.98 7.68
N LEU A 212 -17.06 18.80 6.36
CA LEU A 212 -16.38 19.58 5.33
C LEU A 212 -17.32 20.55 4.59
N ALA A 213 -18.54 20.75 5.12
CA ALA A 213 -19.57 21.58 4.49
C ALA A 213 -19.19 23.06 4.33
#